data_AF-A0A074VID2-F1
#
_entry.id   AF-A0A074VID2-F1
#
_cell.length_a   1.000
_cell.length_b   1.000
_cell.length_c   1.000
_cell.angle_alpha   90.00
_cell.angle_beta   90.00
_cell.angle_gamma   90.00
#
_symmetry.space_group_name_H-M   'P 1'
#
loop_
_entity.id
_entity.type
_entity.pdbx_description
1 polymer ?
#
loop_
_entity_poly.entity_id
_entity_poly.type
_entity_poly.pdbx_seq_one_letter_code
_entity_poly.pdbx_strand_id
1 'polypeptide(L)'
;HCGHRHILMRLRQEAGQRGLSSVVMMFEPQPQEFFAQQAGKTLPFRLTPLRDKLDLLAASGCVDAVYVVRFNQQFAAMQPMDFISQMLVRHLHTRYLLVGDDFRFGTRRSGDFTLLQALEWSGLEYTAEEVGRDT
;
A
#
# COMPACT_ATOMS: atom_id res chain seq x y z
N HIS A 1 -12.23 7.35 -5.69
CA HIS A 1 -12.45 7.65 -7.13
C HIS A 1 -12.37 6.37 -7.94
N CYS A 2 -12.66 6.44 -9.25
CA CYS A 2 -12.77 5.27 -10.14
C CYS A 2 -11.50 4.42 -10.20
N GLY A 3 -10.31 5.04 -10.32
CA GLY A 3 -9.04 4.30 -10.33
C GLY A 3 -8.83 3.39 -9.11
N HIS A 4 -9.06 3.87 -7.89
CA HIS A 4 -8.98 3.00 -6.71
C HIS A 4 -10.04 1.89 -6.72
N ARG A 5 -11.25 2.15 -7.24
CA ARG A 5 -12.28 1.11 -7.37
C ARG A 5 -11.82 -0.02 -8.30
N HIS A 6 -11.14 0.31 -9.41
CA HIS A 6 -10.56 -0.68 -10.32
C HIS A 6 -9.50 -1.54 -9.61
N ILE A 7 -8.57 -0.93 -8.88
CA ILE A 7 -7.54 -1.63 -8.09
C ILE A 7 -8.19 -2.56 -7.05
N LEU A 8 -9.23 -2.11 -6.34
CA LEU A 8 -9.92 -2.94 -5.35
C LEU A 8 -10.62 -4.16 -5.97
N MET A 9 -11.27 -3.98 -7.12
CA MET A 9 -11.92 -5.08 -7.84
C MET A 9 -10.88 -6.11 -8.34
N ARG A 10 -9.76 -5.63 -8.89
CA ARG A 10 -8.64 -6.48 -9.31
C ARG A 10 -8.05 -7.27 -8.13
N LEU A 11 -7.81 -6.59 -7.01
CA LEU A 11 -7.34 -7.23 -5.78
C LEU A 11 -8.29 -8.32 -5.30
N ARG A 12 -9.61 -8.06 -5.31
CA ARG A 12 -10.62 -9.05 -4.91
C ARG A 12 -10.61 -10.28 -5.80
N GLN A 13 -10.50 -10.09 -7.12
CA GLN A 13 -10.42 -11.17 -8.09
C GLN A 13 -9.18 -12.04 -7.85
N GLU A 14 -8.01 -11.43 -7.73
CA GLU A 14 -6.74 -12.14 -7.53
C GLU A 14 -6.71 -12.88 -6.19
N ALA A 15 -7.22 -12.24 -5.13
CA ALA A 15 -7.37 -12.89 -3.83
C ALA A 15 -8.26 -14.15 -3.94
N GLY A 16 -9.41 -14.06 -4.63
CA GLY A 16 -10.31 -15.18 -4.84
C GLY A 16 -9.69 -16.32 -5.65
N GLN A 17 -8.98 -16.02 -6.73
CA GLN A 17 -8.31 -17.03 -7.56
C GLN A 17 -7.19 -17.76 -6.82
N ARG A 18 -6.55 -17.10 -5.85
CA ARG A 18 -5.43 -17.63 -5.07
C ARG A 18 -5.84 -18.21 -3.72
N GLY A 19 -7.12 -18.10 -3.34
CA GLY A 19 -7.60 -18.50 -2.01
C GLY A 19 -7.01 -17.67 -0.86
N LEU A 20 -6.74 -16.38 -1.11
CA LEU A 20 -6.15 -15.44 -0.16
C LEU A 20 -7.19 -14.44 0.38
N SER A 21 -6.86 -13.80 1.50
CA SER A 21 -7.60 -12.63 1.98
C SER A 21 -7.12 -11.35 1.29
N SER A 22 -8.06 -10.50 0.90
CA SER A 22 -7.82 -9.18 0.31
C SER A 22 -7.63 -8.13 1.40
N VAL A 23 -6.45 -7.51 1.44
CA VAL A 23 -6.10 -6.51 2.46
C VAL A 23 -5.63 -5.22 1.80
N VAL A 24 -6.17 -4.08 2.24
CA VAL A 24 -5.65 -2.75 1.88
C VAL A 24 -4.71 -2.26 2.96
N MET A 25 -3.46 -1.99 2.60
CA MET A 25 -2.51 -1.30 3.46
C MET A 25 -2.62 0.22 3.22
N MET A 26 -2.69 1.01 4.28
CA MET A 26 -2.68 2.47 4.19
C MET A 26 -1.99 3.12 5.39
N PHE A 27 -1.74 4.43 5.29
CA PHE A 27 -0.98 5.18 6.29
C PHE A 27 -1.84 6.23 7.01
N GLU A 28 -1.66 6.34 8.32
CA GLU A 28 -2.22 7.42 9.14
C GLU A 28 -1.17 7.97 10.15
N PRO A 29 -0.90 9.29 10.18
CA PRO A 29 -1.32 10.29 9.20
C PRO A 29 -0.77 9.96 7.80
N GLN A 30 -1.28 10.62 6.76
CA GLN A 30 -0.76 10.40 5.41
C GLN A 30 0.68 10.93 5.31
N PRO A 31 1.57 10.34 4.49
CA PRO A 31 2.97 10.76 4.43
C PRO A 31 3.13 12.26 4.15
N GLN A 32 2.32 12.83 3.26
CA GLN A 32 2.35 14.26 2.94
C GLN A 32 1.97 15.12 4.16
N GLU A 33 1.01 14.69 4.97
CA GLU A 33 0.61 15.39 6.19
C GLU A 33 1.71 15.31 7.25
N PHE A 34 2.30 14.12 7.43
CA PHE A 34 3.41 13.93 8.35
C PHE A 34 4.57 14.88 8.02
N PHE A 35 5.00 14.92 6.75
CA PHE A 35 6.09 15.80 6.33
C PHE A 35 5.70 17.28 6.35
N ALA A 36 4.45 17.65 6.03
CA ALA A 36 3.97 19.03 6.15
C ALA A 36 4.02 19.50 7.60
N GLN A 37 3.56 18.67 8.54
CA GLN A 37 3.60 18.96 9.97
C GLN A 37 5.04 19.13 10.47
N GLN A 38 5.96 18.22 10.10
CA GLN A 38 7.38 18.31 10.45
C GLN A 38 8.03 19.59 9.91
N ALA A 39 7.62 20.05 8.73
CA ALA A 39 8.15 21.25 8.09
C ALA A 39 7.43 22.55 8.51
N GLY A 40 6.44 22.50 9.41
CA GLY A 40 5.63 23.67 9.78
C GLY A 40 4.81 24.26 8.63
N LYS A 41 4.45 23.42 7.64
CA LYS A 41 3.67 23.81 6.45
C LYS A 41 2.18 23.52 6.66
N THR A 42 1.34 24.17 5.86
CA THR A 42 -0.09 23.87 5.77
C THR A 42 -0.31 22.39 5.43
N LEU A 43 -1.20 21.74 6.17
CA LEU A 43 -1.55 20.34 5.90
C LEU A 43 -2.33 20.22 4.59
N PRO A 44 -2.08 19.16 3.78
CA PRO A 44 -2.86 18.93 2.57
C PRO A 44 -4.33 18.68 2.90
N PHE A 45 -5.21 19.07 1.99
CA PHE A 45 -6.64 18.82 2.13
C PHE A 45 -6.96 17.32 2.01
N ARG A 46 -7.77 16.80 2.94
CA ARG A 46 -8.31 15.44 2.84
C ARG A 46 -9.61 15.45 2.04
N LEU A 47 -9.61 14.79 0.88
CA LEU A 47 -10.86 14.45 0.18
C LEU A 47 -11.80 13.59 1.03
N THR A 48 -11.22 12.69 1.84
CA THR A 48 -11.97 11.75 2.68
C THR A 48 -11.17 11.49 3.96
N PRO A 49 -11.71 11.80 5.15
CA PRO A 49 -11.13 11.42 6.43
C PRO A 49 -10.94 9.90 6.56
N LEU A 50 -10.07 9.46 7.48
CA LEU A 50 -9.81 8.03 7.67
C LEU A 50 -11.08 7.23 7.95
N ARG A 51 -11.93 7.72 8.86
CA ARG A 51 -13.18 7.04 9.24
C ARG A 51 -14.06 6.76 8.02
N ASP A 52 -14.39 7.80 7.26
CA ASP A 52 -15.22 7.69 6.06
C ASP A 52 -14.54 6.82 5.00
N LYS A 53 -13.20 6.85 4.90
CA LYS A 53 -12.45 5.97 3.98
C LYS A 53 -12.57 4.50 4.38
N LEU A 54 -12.56 4.17 5.67
CA LEU A 54 -12.78 2.82 6.17
C LEU A 54 -14.21 2.36 5.87
N ASP A 55 -15.20 3.23 6.06
CA ASP A 55 -16.61 2.94 5.75
C ASP A 55 -16.80 2.68 4.24
N LEU A 56 -16.17 3.48 3.38
CA LEU A 56 -16.19 3.27 1.92
C LEU A 56 -15.48 1.98 1.49
N LEU A 57 -14.36 1.63 2.13
CA LEU A 57 -13.66 0.38 1.87
C LEU A 57 -14.52 -0.82 2.29
N ALA A 58 -15.14 -0.78 3.46
CA ALA A 58 -16.06 -1.82 3.92
C ALA A 58 -17.27 -1.96 2.97
N ALA A 59 -17.90 -0.84 2.60
CA ALA A 59 -19.03 -0.82 1.68
C ALA A 59 -18.69 -1.31 0.26
N SER A 60 -17.41 -1.31 -0.13
CA SER A 60 -16.99 -1.82 -1.45
C SER A 60 -17.18 -3.34 -1.59
N GLY A 61 -17.18 -4.09 -0.48
CA GLY A 61 -17.19 -5.55 -0.48
C GLY A 61 -15.96 -6.20 -1.13
N CYS A 62 -14.97 -5.42 -1.52
CA CYS A 62 -13.78 -5.89 -2.24
C CYS A 62 -12.61 -6.25 -1.31
N VAL A 63 -12.69 -5.87 -0.02
CA VAL A 63 -11.61 -6.03 0.95
C VAL A 63 -12.12 -6.75 2.19
N ASP A 64 -11.33 -7.71 2.68
CA ASP A 64 -11.64 -8.44 3.90
C ASP A 64 -11.08 -7.72 5.14
N ALA A 65 -10.00 -6.95 4.98
CA ALA A 65 -9.42 -6.13 6.04
C ALA A 65 -8.70 -4.87 5.52
N VAL A 66 -8.50 -3.91 6.43
CA VAL A 66 -7.67 -2.72 6.20
C VAL A 66 -6.58 -2.68 7.25
N TYR A 67 -5.32 -2.66 6.82
CA TYR A 67 -4.16 -2.52 7.68
C TYR A 67 -3.69 -1.06 7.69
N VAL A 68 -4.06 -0.34 8.75
CA VAL A 68 -3.70 1.07 8.94
C VAL A 68 -2.36 1.16 9.67
N VAL A 69 -1.32 1.53 8.96
CA VAL A 69 0.02 1.71 9.49
C VAL A 69 0.20 3.12 10.01
N ARG A 70 0.71 3.23 11.23
CA ARG A 70 1.09 4.52 11.78
C ARG A 70 2.32 5.05 11.04
N PHE A 71 2.17 6.11 10.25
CA PHE A 71 3.30 6.76 9.60
C PHE A 71 3.99 7.70 10.59
N ASN A 72 5.25 7.39 10.90
CA ASN A 72 6.05 8.14 11.86
C ASN A 72 7.50 8.25 11.37
N GLN A 73 8.37 8.87 12.17
CA GLN A 73 9.77 9.06 11.82
C GLN A 73 10.51 7.73 11.58
N GLN A 74 10.20 6.70 12.38
CA GLN A 74 10.82 5.38 12.22
C GLN A 74 10.41 4.75 10.88
N PHE A 75 9.13 4.79 10.53
CA PHE A 75 8.64 4.28 9.26
C PHE A 75 9.19 5.08 8.07
N ALA A 76 9.25 6.41 8.18
CA ALA A 76 9.83 7.28 7.16
C ALA A 76 11.34 7.01 6.92
N ALA A 77 12.05 6.52 7.93
CA ALA A 77 13.47 6.17 7.85
C ALA A 77 13.73 4.70 7.47
N MET A 78 12.69 3.87 7.38
CA MET A 78 12.80 2.43 7.07
C MET A 78 13.44 2.21 5.71
N GLN A 79 14.42 1.32 5.60
CA GLN A 79 15.03 0.99 4.31
C GLN A 79 14.05 0.19 3.43
N PRO A 80 14.13 0.28 2.10
CA PRO A 80 13.28 -0.50 1.20
C PRO A 80 13.30 -2.00 1.50
N MET A 81 14.48 -2.57 1.77
CA MET A 81 14.61 -3.99 2.10
C MET A 81 13.94 -4.37 3.41
N ASP A 82 13.94 -3.48 4.40
CA ASP A 82 13.22 -3.71 5.67
C ASP A 82 11.71 -3.67 5.46
N PHE A 83 11.22 -2.76 4.63
CA PHE A 83 9.80 -2.73 4.27
C PHE A 83 9.37 -4.06 3.63
N ILE A 84 10.15 -4.59 2.69
CA ILE A 84 9.82 -5.86 2.03
C ILE A 84 9.92 -7.03 3.01
N SER A 85 11.07 -7.22 3.64
CA SER A 85 11.33 -8.40 4.47
C SER A 85 10.51 -8.39 5.77
N GLN A 86 10.39 -7.25 6.44
CA GLN A 86 9.70 -7.16 7.73
C GLN A 86 8.19 -6.96 7.53
N MET A 87 7.78 -5.99 6.72
CA MET A 87 6.36 -5.66 6.59
C MET A 87 5.63 -6.64 5.67
N LEU A 88 6.07 -6.77 4.42
CA LEU A 88 5.35 -7.57 3.43
C LEU A 88 5.50 -9.07 3.70
N VAL A 89 6.73 -9.55 3.89
CA VAL A 89 7.00 -10.99 4.02
C VAL A 89 6.71 -11.49 5.43
N ARG A 90 7.29 -10.87 6.46
CA ARG A 90 7.20 -11.39 7.83
C ARG A 90 5.90 -11.05 8.55
N HIS A 91 5.39 -9.83 8.41
CA HIS A 91 4.20 -9.39 9.15
C HIS A 91 2.89 -9.67 8.41
N LEU A 92 2.82 -9.33 7.12
CA LEU A 92 1.62 -9.50 6.31
C LEU A 92 1.53 -10.86 5.63
N HIS A 93 2.63 -11.62 5.59
CA HIS A 93 2.72 -12.88 4.84
C HIS A 93 2.20 -12.75 3.41
N THR A 94 2.51 -11.60 2.78
CA THR A 94 2.02 -11.23 1.46
C THR A 94 2.42 -12.28 0.44
N ARG A 95 1.43 -12.83 -0.27
CA ARG A 95 1.64 -13.76 -1.41
C ARG A 95 1.42 -13.10 -2.77
N TYR A 96 0.64 -12.03 -2.79
CA TYR A 96 0.36 -11.22 -3.96
C TYR A 96 0.28 -9.76 -3.53
N LEU A 97 1.04 -8.90 -4.21
CA LEU A 97 1.07 -7.47 -3.97
C LEU A 97 0.59 -6.73 -5.21
N LEU A 98 -0.49 -5.97 -5.06
CA LEU A 98 -1.00 -5.09 -6.11
C LEU A 98 -0.67 -3.64 -5.77
N VAL A 99 0.03 -2.95 -6.68
CA VAL A 99 0.40 -1.54 -6.51
C VAL A 99 -0.06 -0.71 -7.71
N GLY A 100 -0.19 0.59 -7.52
CA GLY A 100 -0.39 1.53 -8.64
C GLY A 100 0.95 2.01 -9.23
N ASP A 101 0.89 2.54 -10.43
CA ASP A 101 2.01 3.06 -11.24
C ASP A 101 3.00 4.00 -10.52
N ASP A 102 2.54 4.81 -9.57
CA ASP A 102 3.39 5.76 -8.83
C ASP A 102 3.84 5.25 -7.44
N PHE A 103 3.76 3.94 -7.19
CA PHE A 103 4.11 3.35 -5.91
C PHE A 103 5.60 3.48 -5.60
N ARG A 104 5.90 4.15 -4.48
CA ARG A 104 7.24 4.29 -3.92
C ARG A 104 7.21 4.00 -2.43
N PHE A 105 8.26 3.38 -1.92
CA PHE A 105 8.39 3.00 -0.52
C PHE A 105 9.83 3.13 -0.04
N GLY A 106 10.02 2.89 1.26
CA GLY A 106 11.32 3.04 1.92
C GLY A 106 11.79 4.49 2.02
N THR A 107 12.92 4.66 2.70
CA THR A 107 13.50 5.95 3.01
C THR A 107 13.72 6.78 1.76
N ARG A 108 13.27 8.04 1.79
CA ARG A 108 13.36 8.97 0.66
C ARG A 108 12.80 8.42 -0.66
N ARG A 109 11.81 7.53 -0.61
CA ARG A 109 11.17 6.92 -1.81
C ARG A 109 12.15 6.12 -2.66
N SER A 110 13.17 5.51 -2.04
CA SER A 110 14.23 4.78 -2.76
C SER A 110 13.83 3.38 -3.24
N GLY A 111 12.70 2.84 -2.76
CA GLY A 111 12.10 1.61 -3.26
C GLY A 111 10.98 1.87 -4.28
N ASP A 112 10.88 0.99 -5.26
CA ASP A 112 9.88 1.02 -6.33
C ASP A 112 9.50 -0.37 -6.83
N PHE A 113 8.65 -0.42 -7.87
CA PHE A 113 8.19 -1.68 -8.45
C PHE A 113 9.34 -2.53 -9.04
N THR A 114 10.35 -1.90 -9.64
CA THR A 114 11.52 -2.61 -10.16
C THR A 114 12.26 -3.36 -9.05
N LEU A 115 12.42 -2.74 -7.87
CA LEU A 115 12.99 -3.42 -6.71
C LEU A 115 12.12 -4.61 -6.25
N LEU A 116 10.80 -4.44 -6.20
CA LEU A 116 9.88 -5.53 -5.84
C LEU A 116 10.00 -6.72 -6.79
N GLN A 117 10.07 -6.45 -8.09
CA GLN A 117 10.16 -7.49 -9.13
C GLN A 117 11.51 -8.20 -9.12
N ALA A 118 12.61 -7.48 -8.91
CA ALA A 118 13.94 -8.08 -8.82
C ALA A 118 14.05 -9.09 -7.66
N LEU A 119 13.33 -8.84 -6.57
CA LEU A 119 13.33 -9.70 -5.39
C LEU A 119 12.37 -10.89 -5.49
N GLU A 120 11.29 -10.78 -6.26
CA GLU A 120 10.47 -11.93 -6.66
C GLU A 120 11.35 -12.99 -7.35
N TRP A 121 12.24 -12.56 -8.26
CA TRP A 121 13.16 -13.44 -8.98
C TRP A 121 14.24 -14.06 -8.07
N SER A 122 14.45 -13.52 -6.87
CA SER A 122 15.42 -14.02 -5.89
C SER A 122 14.87 -15.09 -4.95
N GLY A 123 13.60 -15.51 -5.12
CA GLY A 123 12.98 -16.59 -4.37
C GLY A 123 12.15 -16.16 -3.16
N LEU A 124 11.80 -14.87 -3.04
CA LEU A 124 10.76 -14.46 -2.10
C LEU A 124 9.39 -14.93 -2.62
N GLU A 125 8.62 -15.58 -1.74
CA GLU A 125 7.33 -16.21 -2.08
C GLU A 125 6.16 -15.20 -2.20
N TYR A 126 6.35 -14.14 -2.98
CA TYR A 126 5.27 -13.22 -3.39
C TYR A 126 5.39 -12.86 -4.88
N THR A 127 4.26 -12.57 -5.52
CA THR A 127 4.22 -11.95 -6.85
C THR A 127 3.78 -10.50 -6.74
N ALA A 128 4.40 -9.61 -7.50
CA ALA A 128 4.02 -8.20 -7.56
C ALA A 128 3.42 -7.83 -8.93
N GLU A 129 2.30 -7.13 -8.92
CA GLU A 129 1.63 -6.58 -10.11
C GLU A 129 1.45 -5.07 -9.96
N GLU A 130 1.74 -4.33 -11.02
CA GLU A 130 1.50 -2.90 -11.12
C GLU A 130 0.31 -2.64 -12.06
N VAL A 131 -0.64 -1.82 -11.60
CA VAL A 131 -1.80 -1.39 -12.38
C VAL A 131 -1.57 0.05 -12.86
N GLY A 132 -1.55 0.22 -14.18
CA GLY A 132 -1.44 1.54 -14.82
C GLY A 132 -2.72 2.36 -14.70
N ARG A 133 -2.61 3.67 -14.93
CA ARG A 133 -3.76 4.61 -14.97
C ARG A 133 -4.75 4.41 -16.12
N ASP A 134 -4.43 3.54 -17.09
CA ASP A 134 -5.17 3.40 -18.35
C ASP A 134 -6.13 2.18 -18.42
N THR A 135 -6.61 1.66 -17.28
CA THR A 135 -7.64 0.61 -17.24
C THR A 135 -8.94 1.01 -16.55
#